data_AF-A0A1L7BGD2-F1
#
_entry.id   AF-A0A1L7BGD2-F1
#
_cell.length_a   1.000
_cell.length_b   1.000
_cell.length_c   1.000
_cell.angle_alpha   90.00
_cell.angle_beta   90.00
_cell.angle_gamma   90.00
#
_symmetry.space_group_name_H-M   'P 1'
#
loop_
_entity.id
_entity.type
_entity.pdbx_description
1 polymer ?
#
loop_
_entity_poly.entity_id
_entity_poly.type
_entity_poly.pdbx_seq_one_letter_code
_entity_poly.pdbx_strand_id
1 'polypeptide(L)'
;MKKVEILMLSFLLLIFIFIFNYMFEDKVLESVNVFFEKTSYPFFLLRKGLNTLFDDDVKYKMVYFGIEKDELTPLSFSEKGIYFFGVDATGVILTNDKRLFGIVNTTGNFVFVKKWWYDKFEVTVVTDKFEIEALLDNGNLEFFDSVEVKNGNIYYSKYLPYGVYLHNLGVRLGYIKDGKVYLNLTNFNLNTHFFLLEDYIRRR
;
A
#
# COMPACT_ATOMS: atom_id res chain seq x y z
N MET A 1 22.83 -21.45 28.36
CA MET A 1 21.37 -21.46 28.15
C MET A 1 21.02 -22.55 27.15
N LYS A 2 20.06 -23.42 27.48
CA LYS A 2 19.54 -24.44 26.55
C LYS A 2 18.79 -23.73 25.42
N LYS A 3 18.79 -24.29 24.20
CA LYS A 3 18.09 -23.72 23.01
C LYS A 3 16.64 -23.30 23.29
N VAL A 4 15.96 -24.03 24.17
CA VAL A 4 14.58 -23.76 24.60
C VAL A 4 14.45 -22.45 25.41
N GLU A 5 15.43 -22.13 26.25
CA GLU A 5 15.44 -20.90 27.05
C GLU A 5 15.65 -19.67 26.16
N ILE A 6 16.48 -19.80 25.13
CA ILE A 6 16.69 -18.75 24.12
C ILE A 6 15.39 -18.54 23.33
N LEU A 7 14.75 -19.61 22.87
CA LEU A 7 13.47 -19.56 22.16
C LEU A 7 12.35 -18.94 23.02
N MET A 8 12.25 -19.32 24.30
CA MET A 8 11.28 -18.72 25.22
C MET A 8 11.57 -17.24 25.47
N LEU A 9 12.85 -16.87 25.67
CA LEU A 9 13.23 -15.48 25.88
C LEU A 9 12.92 -14.63 24.64
N SER A 10 13.21 -15.15 23.45
CA SER A 10 12.82 -14.52 22.18
C SER A 10 11.31 -14.37 22.10
N PHE A 11 10.53 -15.41 22.41
CA PHE A 11 9.07 -15.35 22.37
C PHE A 11 8.48 -14.32 23.36
N LEU A 12 9.02 -14.26 24.58
CA LEU A 12 8.65 -13.28 25.59
C LEU A 12 8.96 -11.84 25.16
N LEU A 13 10.15 -11.62 24.56
CA LEU A 13 10.51 -10.33 23.97
C LEU A 13 9.55 -9.94 22.85
N LEU A 14 9.17 -10.89 21.97
CA LEU A 14 8.24 -10.64 20.88
C LEU A 14 6.84 -10.26 21.41
N ILE A 15 6.33 -10.97 22.41
CA ILE A 15 5.05 -10.66 23.07
C ILE A 15 5.10 -9.29 23.74
N PHE A 16 6.19 -8.97 24.45
CA PHE A 16 6.34 -7.69 25.13
C PHE A 16 6.31 -6.53 24.14
N ILE A 17 7.06 -6.64 23.04
CA ILE A 17 7.05 -5.63 21.96
C ILE A 17 5.66 -5.52 21.32
N PHE A 18 4.97 -6.65 21.10
CA PHE A 18 3.62 -6.66 20.55
C PHE A 18 2.62 -5.94 21.46
N ILE A 19 2.63 -6.24 22.76
CA ILE A 19 1.77 -5.57 23.77
C ILE A 19 2.11 -4.08 23.84
N PHE A 20 3.39 -3.72 23.78
CA PHE A 20 3.82 -2.32 23.76
C PHE A 20 3.31 -1.60 22.50
N ASN A 21 3.41 -2.22 21.33
CA ASN A 21 2.90 -1.65 20.09
C ASN A 21 1.37 -1.44 20.15
N TYR A 22 0.64 -2.41 20.70
CA TYR A 22 -0.82 -2.33 20.87
C TYR A 22 -1.23 -1.28 21.92
N MET A 23 -0.51 -1.17 23.04
CA MET A 23 -0.86 -0.25 24.12
C MET A 23 -0.59 1.23 23.81
N PHE A 24 0.35 1.53 22.92
CA PHE A 24 0.77 2.89 22.62
C PHE A 24 0.17 3.44 21.32
N GLU A 25 -1.02 2.94 20.93
CA GLU A 25 -1.87 3.52 19.88
C GLU A 25 -1.77 5.07 19.91
N ASP A 26 -1.22 5.60 18.82
CA ASP A 26 -1.16 7.02 18.44
C ASP A 26 -0.19 8.03 19.09
N LYS A 27 0.65 7.68 20.08
CA LYS A 27 1.54 8.71 20.71
C LYS A 27 3.02 8.72 20.31
N VAL A 28 3.49 7.72 19.57
CA VAL A 28 4.92 7.64 19.19
C VAL A 28 5.14 7.64 17.66
N LEU A 29 4.16 8.16 16.92
CA LEU A 29 4.11 8.02 15.46
C LEU A 29 4.97 9.02 14.66
N GLU A 30 5.59 10.02 15.29
CA GLU A 30 6.50 10.94 14.57
C GLU A 30 7.99 10.66 14.83
N SER A 31 8.36 10.18 16.03
CA SER A 31 9.78 9.96 16.39
C SER A 31 10.28 8.52 16.22
N VAL A 32 9.41 7.56 15.84
CA VAL A 32 9.73 6.11 15.88
C VAL A 32 9.80 5.47 14.50
N ASN A 33 9.63 6.21 13.40
CA ASN A 33 9.85 5.66 12.05
C ASN A 33 11.24 4.98 11.91
N VAL A 34 12.27 5.50 12.59
CA VAL A 34 13.64 4.94 12.59
C VAL A 34 13.77 3.73 13.54
N PHE A 35 12.99 3.67 14.62
CA PHE A 35 13.06 2.57 15.58
C PHE A 35 12.21 1.37 15.16
N PHE A 36 11.04 1.61 14.56
CA PHE A 36 10.19 0.56 13.98
C PHE A 36 10.87 -0.14 12.82
N GLU A 37 11.66 0.56 12.00
CA GLU A 37 12.51 -0.06 10.96
C GLU A 37 13.48 -1.09 11.58
N LYS A 38 14.14 -0.72 12.69
CA LYS A 38 15.10 -1.59 13.39
C LYS A 38 14.46 -2.74 14.16
N THR A 39 13.27 -2.57 14.73
CA THR A 39 12.57 -3.63 15.49
C THR A 39 11.76 -4.56 14.60
N SER A 40 11.27 -4.11 13.45
CA SER A 40 10.53 -4.96 12.50
C SER A 40 11.44 -6.00 11.82
N TYR A 41 12.73 -5.69 11.66
CA TYR A 41 13.67 -6.56 10.96
C TYR A 41 13.91 -7.93 11.64
N PRO A 42 14.16 -8.02 12.97
CA PRO A 42 14.23 -9.31 13.66
C PRO A 42 12.96 -10.16 13.52
N PHE A 43 11.77 -9.53 13.61
CA PHE A 43 10.49 -10.24 13.44
C PHE A 43 10.32 -10.74 12.01
N PHE A 44 10.73 -9.94 11.02
CA PHE A 44 10.74 -10.35 9.63
C PHE A 44 11.67 -11.53 9.36
N LEU A 45 12.92 -11.48 9.84
CA LEU A 45 13.87 -12.58 9.70
C LEU A 45 13.35 -13.86 10.35
N LEU A 46 12.68 -13.72 11.51
CA LEU A 46 12.10 -14.84 12.23
C LEU A 46 10.88 -15.41 11.48
N ARG A 47 9.99 -14.56 10.96
CA ARG A 47 8.89 -14.97 10.08
C ARG A 47 9.41 -15.66 8.81
N LYS A 48 10.42 -15.09 8.15
CA LYS A 48 11.04 -15.67 6.96
C LYS A 48 11.67 -17.03 7.28
N GLY A 49 12.39 -17.13 8.40
CA GLY A 49 12.95 -18.38 8.89
C GLY A 49 11.89 -19.44 9.19
N LEU A 50 10.77 -19.04 9.81
CA LEU A 50 9.63 -19.94 10.01
C LEU A 50 8.99 -20.35 8.69
N ASN A 51 8.73 -19.43 7.76
CA ASN A 51 8.18 -19.75 6.45
C ASN A 51 9.07 -20.75 5.68
N THR A 52 10.40 -20.57 5.70
CA THR A 52 11.33 -21.52 5.07
C THR A 52 11.34 -22.91 5.72
N LEU A 53 10.80 -23.06 6.93
CA LEU A 53 10.69 -24.33 7.63
C LEU A 53 9.35 -25.03 7.39
N PHE A 54 8.31 -24.29 6.97
CA PHE A 54 6.93 -24.79 6.93
C PHE A 54 6.29 -24.82 5.52
N ASP A 55 6.76 -24.02 4.57
CA ASP A 55 6.22 -24.00 3.20
C ASP A 55 7.33 -24.10 2.14
N ASP A 56 7.08 -24.89 1.10
CA ASP A 56 7.75 -24.71 -0.19
C ASP A 56 7.42 -23.29 -0.68
N ASP A 57 8.44 -22.55 -1.13
CA ASP A 57 8.40 -21.12 -1.47
C ASP A 57 7.38 -20.85 -2.63
N VAL A 58 6.08 -20.78 -2.32
CA VAL A 58 5.02 -20.49 -3.31
C VAL A 58 5.15 -19.03 -3.71
N LYS A 59 5.92 -18.78 -4.76
CA LYS A 59 6.09 -17.45 -5.37
C LYS A 59 4.82 -17.11 -6.14
N TYR A 60 3.99 -16.23 -5.56
CA TYR A 60 2.88 -15.65 -6.28
C TYR A 60 3.41 -14.64 -7.29
N LYS A 61 3.20 -14.95 -8.57
CA LYS A 61 3.52 -14.07 -9.68
C LYS A 61 2.23 -13.47 -10.21
N MET A 62 2.18 -12.15 -10.30
CA MET A 62 1.12 -11.48 -11.04
C MET A 62 1.64 -11.09 -12.41
N VAL A 63 0.89 -11.46 -13.44
CA VAL A 63 1.14 -11.01 -14.81
C VAL A 63 0.30 -9.77 -15.05
N TYR A 64 0.94 -8.60 -15.08
CA TYR A 64 0.35 -7.38 -15.60
C TYR A 64 0.86 -7.15 -17.03
N PHE A 65 -0.03 -7.20 -18.03
CA PHE A 65 0.30 -6.96 -19.45
C PHE A 65 1.50 -7.77 -19.99
N GLY A 66 1.65 -9.02 -19.56
CA GLY A 66 2.75 -9.89 -20.01
C GLY A 66 4.09 -9.64 -19.29
N ILE A 67 4.12 -8.75 -18.29
CA ILE A 67 5.26 -8.55 -17.39
C ILE A 67 4.95 -9.31 -16.10
N GLU A 68 5.77 -10.32 -15.79
CA GLU A 68 5.75 -10.99 -14.50
C GLU A 68 6.37 -10.06 -13.45
N LYS A 69 5.61 -9.72 -12.42
CA LYS A 69 6.12 -9.06 -11.22
C LYS A 69 6.01 -9.99 -10.04
N ASP A 70 7.09 -10.05 -9.28
CA ASP A 70 7.14 -10.77 -8.02
C ASP A 70 6.27 -10.04 -6.97
N GLU A 71 5.69 -10.81 -6.08
CA GLU A 71 4.95 -10.29 -4.93
C GLU A 71 5.89 -9.47 -4.02
N LEU A 72 5.45 -8.26 -3.68
CA LEU A 72 6.09 -7.45 -2.65
C LEU A 72 5.91 -8.11 -1.29
N THR A 73 6.96 -8.11 -0.48
CA THR A 73 6.93 -8.74 0.84
C THR A 73 6.49 -7.72 1.92
N PRO A 74 5.26 -7.80 2.45
CA PRO A 74 4.82 -6.94 3.55
C PRO A 74 5.47 -7.37 4.87
N LEU A 75 6.11 -6.42 5.53
CA LEU A 75 6.79 -6.57 6.82
C LEU A 75 5.84 -6.39 8.00
N SER A 76 5.12 -5.28 8.01
CA SER A 76 4.21 -4.90 9.08
C SER A 76 3.09 -4.00 8.56
N PHE A 77 1.94 -4.11 9.21
CA PHE A 77 0.72 -3.37 8.86
C PHE A 77 0.47 -2.30 9.93
N SER A 78 0.08 -1.11 9.51
CA SER A 78 -0.41 -0.05 10.39
C SER A 78 -1.77 0.45 9.92
N GLU A 79 -2.40 1.30 10.74
CA GLU A 79 -3.64 1.96 10.34
C GLU A 79 -3.44 2.78 9.05
N LYS A 80 -2.30 3.45 8.90
CA LYS A 80 -2.04 4.39 7.80
C LYS A 80 -1.37 3.76 6.57
N GLY A 81 -0.77 2.57 6.68
CA GLY A 81 0.01 2.00 5.58
C GLY A 81 0.62 0.64 5.89
N ILE A 82 1.57 0.23 5.04
CA ILE A 82 2.32 -1.03 5.17
C ILE A 82 3.80 -0.75 4.94
N TYR A 83 4.66 -1.38 5.73
CA TYR A 83 6.09 -1.45 5.43
C TYR A 83 6.37 -2.61 4.49
N PHE A 84 7.03 -2.34 3.37
CA PHE A 84 7.48 -3.35 2.42
C PHE A 84 8.99 -3.52 2.48
N PHE A 85 9.45 -4.76 2.27
CA PHE A 85 10.86 -5.08 2.17
C PHE A 85 11.33 -5.06 0.71
N GLY A 86 12.49 -4.45 0.48
CA GLY A 86 13.21 -4.56 -0.81
C GLY A 86 12.48 -3.93 -1.99
N VAL A 87 12.00 -2.70 -1.83
CA VAL A 87 11.35 -1.94 -2.90
C VAL A 87 12.44 -1.20 -3.70
N ASP A 88 12.69 -1.64 -4.92
CA ASP A 88 13.81 -1.18 -5.76
C ASP A 88 13.44 -0.07 -6.76
N ALA A 89 12.14 0.17 -6.96
CA ALA A 89 11.63 1.20 -7.85
C ALA A 89 10.47 2.00 -7.22
N THR A 90 10.31 3.23 -7.69
CA THR A 90 9.14 4.07 -7.39
C THR A 90 7.95 3.60 -8.21
N GLY A 91 6.73 3.88 -7.74
CA GLY A 91 5.53 3.57 -8.50
C GLY A 91 4.24 3.45 -7.70
N VAL A 92 3.38 2.52 -8.10
CA VAL A 92 2.10 2.28 -7.41
C VAL A 92 1.99 0.82 -7.01
N ILE A 93 1.45 0.57 -5.81
CA ILE A 93 1.19 -0.79 -5.33
C ILE A 93 -0.25 -1.14 -5.65
N LEU A 94 -0.42 -2.25 -6.36
CA LEU A 94 -1.70 -2.87 -6.64
C LEU A 94 -1.87 -4.14 -5.83
N THR A 95 -3.11 -4.45 -5.48
CA THR A 95 -3.48 -5.75 -4.92
C THR A 95 -3.83 -6.75 -6.01
N ASN A 96 -3.87 -8.04 -5.64
CA ASN A 96 -4.26 -9.10 -6.55
C ASN A 96 -5.67 -8.96 -7.17
N ASP A 97 -6.58 -8.26 -6.51
CA ASP A 97 -7.91 -7.92 -7.02
C ASP A 97 -7.95 -6.61 -7.83
N LYS A 98 -6.79 -6.10 -8.24
CA LYS A 98 -6.60 -4.89 -9.06
C LYS A 98 -7.12 -3.60 -8.40
N ARG A 99 -6.92 -3.46 -7.09
CA ARG A 99 -7.17 -2.19 -6.40
C ARG A 99 -5.85 -1.48 -6.13
N LEU A 100 -5.87 -0.14 -6.17
CA LEU A 100 -4.76 0.66 -5.72
C LEU A 100 -4.64 0.53 -4.20
N PHE A 101 -3.46 0.18 -3.71
CA PHE A 101 -3.15 0.22 -2.28
C PHE A 101 -2.52 1.56 -1.90
N GLY A 102 -1.48 2.00 -2.62
CA GLY A 102 -0.72 3.19 -2.26
C GLY A 102 0.34 3.56 -3.29
N ILE A 103 0.98 4.69 -3.07
CA ILE A 103 1.98 5.29 -3.97
C ILE A 103 3.36 5.17 -3.33
N VAL A 104 4.33 4.69 -4.10
CA VAL A 104 5.71 4.44 -3.71
C VAL A 104 6.58 5.56 -4.26
N ASN A 105 6.88 6.54 -3.42
CA ASN A 105 7.70 7.69 -3.80
C ASN A 105 9.19 7.50 -3.48
N THR A 106 9.54 6.45 -2.71
CA THR A 106 10.91 6.17 -2.28
C THR A 106 11.26 4.70 -2.46
N THR A 107 12.55 4.42 -2.65
CA THR A 107 13.11 3.07 -2.80
C THR A 107 14.00 2.74 -1.62
N GLY A 108 14.10 1.47 -1.26
CA GLY A 108 14.99 1.02 -0.21
C GLY A 108 14.64 -0.37 0.32
N ASN A 109 15.45 -0.83 1.27
CA ASN A 109 15.22 -2.11 1.94
C ASN A 109 13.96 -2.09 2.82
N PHE A 110 13.57 -0.91 3.31
CA PHE A 110 12.39 -0.71 4.14
C PHE A 110 11.65 0.53 3.64
N VAL A 111 10.50 0.32 3.01
CA VAL A 111 9.70 1.42 2.46
C VAL A 111 8.32 1.40 3.08
N PHE A 112 7.96 2.49 3.76
CA PHE A 112 6.60 2.70 4.23
C PHE A 112 5.75 3.25 3.10
N VAL A 113 4.67 2.53 2.76
CA VAL A 113 3.73 2.95 1.74
C VAL A 113 2.39 3.23 2.40
N LYS A 114 1.97 4.49 2.30
CA LYS A 114 0.71 4.97 2.86
C LYS A 114 -0.46 4.43 2.03
N LYS A 115 -1.55 4.05 2.70
CA LYS A 115 -2.81 3.75 2.02
C LYS A 115 -3.26 5.02 1.29
N TRP A 116 -3.63 4.90 0.02
CA TRP A 116 -3.90 6.05 -0.84
C TRP A 116 -4.99 6.98 -0.27
N TRP A 117 -5.97 6.45 0.47
CA TRP A 117 -7.03 7.27 1.06
C TRP A 117 -6.59 8.13 2.24
N TYR A 118 -5.35 7.99 2.74
CA TYR A 118 -4.73 8.94 3.66
C TYR A 118 -3.70 9.83 2.96
N ASP A 119 -3.57 9.74 1.63
CA ASP A 119 -2.60 10.50 0.86
C ASP A 119 -3.26 11.71 0.18
N LYS A 120 -2.42 12.54 -0.44
CA LYS A 120 -2.82 13.72 -1.21
C LYS A 120 -2.30 13.63 -2.63
N PHE A 121 -3.18 13.51 -3.61
CA PHE A 121 -2.80 13.41 -5.03
C PHE A 121 -3.95 13.77 -5.97
N GLU A 122 -3.61 14.07 -7.22
CA GLU A 122 -4.58 14.42 -8.26
C GLU A 122 -5.33 13.19 -8.77
N VAL A 123 -6.62 13.38 -9.08
CA VAL A 123 -7.52 12.35 -9.60
C VAL A 123 -8.30 12.88 -10.81
N THR A 124 -8.58 11.98 -11.76
CA THR A 124 -9.47 12.28 -12.88
C THR A 124 -10.86 11.75 -12.55
N VAL A 125 -11.87 12.63 -12.57
CA VAL A 125 -13.28 12.29 -12.43
C VAL A 125 -13.91 12.21 -13.82
N VAL A 126 -14.42 11.05 -14.17
CA VAL A 126 -15.04 10.77 -15.47
C VAL A 126 -16.54 10.66 -15.31
N THR A 127 -17.27 11.57 -15.94
CA THR A 127 -18.74 11.56 -16.01
C THR A 127 -19.20 11.12 -17.40
N ASP A 128 -20.51 10.97 -17.60
CA ASP A 128 -21.07 10.66 -18.93
C ASP A 128 -20.89 11.80 -19.95
N LYS A 129 -20.57 13.02 -19.48
CA LYS A 129 -20.55 14.23 -20.33
C LYS A 129 -19.15 14.84 -20.49
N PHE A 130 -18.32 14.73 -19.47
CA PHE A 130 -17.00 15.36 -19.42
C PHE A 130 -16.09 14.64 -18.41
N GLU A 131 -14.79 14.92 -18.55
CA GLU A 131 -13.76 14.55 -17.58
C GLU A 131 -13.22 15.83 -16.92
N ILE A 132 -12.92 15.77 -15.63
CA ILE A 132 -12.38 16.89 -14.85
C ILE A 132 -11.31 16.40 -13.87
N GLU A 133 -10.29 17.21 -13.64
CA GLU A 133 -9.29 16.95 -12.60
C GLU A 133 -9.78 17.46 -11.24
N ALA A 134 -9.44 16.72 -10.20
CA ALA A 134 -9.72 17.07 -8.83
C ALA A 134 -8.54 16.64 -7.95
N LEU A 135 -8.50 17.15 -6.73
CA LEU A 135 -7.55 16.76 -5.71
C LEU A 135 -8.23 15.83 -4.72
N LEU A 136 -7.63 14.68 -4.48
CA LEU A 136 -8.00 13.84 -3.35
C LEU A 136 -7.08 14.20 -2.17
N ASP A 137 -7.65 14.55 -1.02
CA ASP A 137 -6.92 14.84 0.21
C ASP A 137 -7.57 14.11 1.38
N ASN A 138 -6.88 13.10 1.93
CA ASN A 138 -7.38 12.29 3.05
C ASN A 138 -8.79 11.72 2.80
N GLY A 139 -9.05 11.27 1.57
CA GLY A 139 -10.32 10.68 1.15
C GLY A 139 -11.42 11.69 0.80
N ASN A 140 -11.17 12.98 0.97
CA ASN A 140 -12.07 14.04 0.51
C ASN A 140 -11.70 14.48 -0.90
N LEU A 141 -12.71 14.77 -1.72
CA LEU A 141 -12.54 15.20 -3.10
C LEU A 141 -12.75 16.72 -3.20
N GLU A 142 -11.73 17.42 -3.67
CA GLU A 142 -11.74 18.87 -3.89
C GLU A 142 -11.64 19.15 -5.39
N PHE A 143 -12.62 19.84 -5.97
CA PHE A 143 -12.59 20.23 -7.38
C PHE A 143 -11.82 21.53 -7.55
N PHE A 144 -10.96 21.60 -8.58
CA PHE A 144 -10.24 22.83 -8.91
C PHE A 144 -11.17 23.91 -9.50
N ASP A 145 -12.25 23.49 -10.15
CA ASP A 145 -13.25 24.37 -10.75
C ASP A 145 -14.60 24.31 -10.02
N SER A 146 -15.41 25.36 -10.18
CA SER A 146 -16.78 25.46 -9.66
C SER A 146 -17.79 24.58 -10.41
N VAL A 147 -17.48 23.30 -10.60
CA VAL A 147 -18.32 22.34 -11.33
C VAL A 147 -18.99 21.39 -10.35
N GLU A 148 -20.32 21.34 -10.36
CA GLU A 148 -21.09 20.39 -9.55
C GLU A 148 -21.16 19.03 -10.26
N VAL A 149 -20.50 18.01 -9.69
CA VAL A 149 -20.54 16.64 -10.21
C VAL A 149 -21.53 15.79 -9.41
N LYS A 150 -22.64 15.40 -10.04
CA LYS A 150 -23.65 14.53 -9.41
C LYS A 150 -23.31 13.05 -9.51
N ASN A 151 -22.78 12.60 -10.63
CA ASN A 151 -22.44 11.20 -10.88
C ASN A 151 -21.14 11.11 -11.69
N GLY A 152 -20.26 10.17 -11.34
CA GLY A 152 -19.00 9.95 -12.05
C GLY A 152 -18.15 8.86 -11.42
N ASN A 153 -17.14 8.38 -12.15
CA ASN A 153 -16.13 7.46 -11.62
C ASN A 153 -14.85 8.23 -11.29
N ILE A 154 -14.18 7.86 -10.21
CA ILE A 154 -12.95 8.50 -9.75
C ILE A 154 -11.77 7.58 -10.06
N TYR A 155 -10.81 8.08 -10.81
CA TYR A 155 -9.59 7.38 -11.19
C TYR A 155 -8.36 8.15 -10.73
N TYR A 156 -7.24 7.45 -10.59
CA TYR A 156 -5.95 8.10 -10.44
C TYR A 156 -5.71 9.04 -11.63
N SER A 157 -5.18 10.26 -11.39
CA SER A 157 -5.11 11.27 -12.44
C SER A 157 -4.35 10.77 -13.65
N LYS A 158 -4.93 10.91 -14.84
CA LYS A 158 -4.31 10.57 -16.13
C LYS A 158 -3.00 11.32 -16.38
N TYR A 159 -2.79 12.45 -15.70
CA TYR A 159 -1.57 13.26 -15.82
C TYR A 159 -0.44 12.80 -14.90
N LEU A 160 -0.75 12.01 -13.86
CA LEU A 160 0.25 11.40 -13.00
C LEU A 160 0.82 10.13 -13.67
N PRO A 161 2.03 9.70 -13.27
CA PRO A 161 2.57 8.41 -13.71
C PRO A 161 1.52 7.31 -13.52
N TYR A 162 1.35 6.44 -14.53
CA TYR A 162 0.34 5.37 -14.58
C TYR A 162 -1.13 5.75 -14.59
N GLY A 163 -1.50 7.01 -14.49
CA GLY A 163 -2.91 7.41 -14.54
C GLY A 163 -3.68 6.81 -15.70
N VAL A 164 -3.14 7.01 -16.91
CA VAL A 164 -3.70 6.43 -18.14
C VAL A 164 -3.73 4.90 -18.07
N TYR A 165 -2.70 4.29 -17.51
CA TYR A 165 -2.58 2.84 -17.43
C TYR A 165 -3.60 2.22 -16.45
N LEU A 166 -3.69 2.76 -15.23
CA LEU A 166 -4.66 2.36 -14.21
C LEU A 166 -6.10 2.60 -14.70
N HIS A 167 -6.33 3.73 -15.38
CA HIS A 167 -7.60 4.02 -16.02
C HIS A 167 -7.98 2.98 -17.07
N ASN A 168 -7.06 2.61 -17.98
CA ASN A 168 -7.32 1.60 -19.01
C ASN A 168 -7.53 0.19 -18.43
N LEU A 169 -6.96 -0.09 -17.27
CA LEU A 169 -7.22 -1.30 -16.49
C LEU A 169 -8.56 -1.28 -15.75
N GLY A 170 -9.27 -0.14 -15.74
CA GLY A 170 -10.50 0.04 -14.99
C GLY A 170 -10.30 0.10 -13.48
N VAL A 171 -9.09 0.43 -13.00
CA VAL A 171 -8.78 0.57 -11.57
C VAL A 171 -9.42 1.85 -11.04
N ARG A 172 -10.62 1.71 -10.47
CA ARG A 172 -11.37 2.82 -9.87
C ARG A 172 -10.97 3.02 -8.42
N LEU A 173 -10.69 4.27 -8.06
CA LEU A 173 -10.51 4.69 -6.67
C LEU A 173 -11.85 4.88 -5.97
N GLY A 174 -12.92 5.13 -6.72
CA GLY A 174 -14.24 5.32 -6.18
C GLY A 174 -15.23 5.78 -7.24
N TYR A 175 -16.39 6.23 -6.78
CA TYR A 175 -17.42 6.83 -7.62
C TYR A 175 -18.17 7.92 -6.85
N ILE A 176 -18.82 8.80 -7.60
CA ILE A 176 -19.73 9.83 -7.10
C ILE A 176 -21.13 9.39 -7.49
N LYS A 177 -22.05 9.41 -6.52
CA LYS A 177 -23.47 9.15 -6.75
C LYS A 177 -24.31 10.14 -5.97
N ASP A 178 -25.22 10.84 -6.65
CA ASP A 178 -26.07 11.89 -6.08
C ASP A 178 -25.27 12.94 -5.29
N GLY A 179 -24.09 13.31 -5.81
CA GLY A 179 -23.16 14.27 -5.20
C GLY A 179 -22.37 13.75 -4.00
N LYS A 180 -22.53 12.47 -3.63
CA LYS A 180 -21.78 11.83 -2.54
C LYS A 180 -20.65 10.96 -3.09
N VAL A 181 -19.49 11.05 -2.44
CA VAL A 181 -18.29 10.29 -2.80
C VAL A 181 -18.30 8.93 -2.08
N TYR A 182 -18.03 7.87 -2.82
CA TYR A 182 -17.90 6.51 -2.33
C TYR A 182 -16.54 5.95 -2.77
N LEU A 183 -15.66 5.69 -1.81
CA LEU A 183 -14.31 5.20 -2.09
C LEU A 183 -14.30 3.67 -2.21
N ASN A 184 -13.56 3.16 -3.19
CA ASN A 184 -13.29 1.74 -3.39
C ASN A 184 -12.01 1.34 -2.63
N LEU A 185 -12.14 1.18 -1.32
CA LEU A 185 -11.02 0.85 -0.45
C LEU A 185 -10.58 -0.60 -0.63
N THR A 186 -9.29 -0.85 -0.41
CA THR A 186 -8.73 -2.21 -0.42
C THR A 186 -9.11 -2.95 0.85
N ASN A 187 -9.74 -4.12 0.71
CA ASN A 187 -10.05 -5.00 1.85
C ASN A 187 -8.88 -5.95 2.09
N PHE A 188 -8.18 -5.78 3.22
CA PHE A 188 -7.10 -6.67 3.60
C PHE A 188 -7.64 -7.97 4.18
N ASN A 189 -7.22 -9.08 3.58
CA ASN A 189 -7.40 -10.42 4.13
C ASN A 189 -6.08 -11.21 4.00
N LEU A 190 -6.06 -12.44 4.50
CA LEU A 190 -4.87 -13.30 4.46
C LEU A 190 -4.41 -13.66 3.03
N ASN A 191 -5.27 -13.44 2.02
CA ASN A 191 -5.01 -13.74 0.62
C ASN A 191 -4.74 -12.46 -0.20
N THR A 192 -4.52 -11.32 0.46
CA THR A 192 -4.16 -10.07 -0.22
C THR A 192 -2.68 -10.09 -0.54
N HIS A 193 -2.36 -10.12 -1.83
CA HIS A 193 -1.00 -10.06 -2.35
C HIS A 193 -0.77 -8.68 -2.96
N PHE A 194 0.46 -8.17 -2.86
CA PHE A 194 0.83 -6.82 -3.26
C PHE A 194 1.86 -6.85 -4.40
N PHE A 195 1.69 -6.00 -5.40
CA PHE A 195 2.55 -5.95 -6.57
C PHE A 195 2.93 -4.50 -6.87
N LEU A 196 4.22 -4.28 -7.16
CA LEU A 196 4.71 -2.99 -7.60
C LEU A 196 4.55 -2.83 -9.11
N LEU A 197 3.87 -1.77 -9.52
CA LEU A 197 3.93 -1.26 -10.88
C LEU A 197 4.92 -0.09 -10.90
N GLU A 198 6.04 -0.26 -11.60
CA GLU A 198 7.23 0.61 -11.52
C GLU A 198 7.27 1.79 -12.51
N ASP A 199 7.93 2.88 -12.07
CA ASP A 199 8.26 4.13 -12.77
C ASP A 199 8.62 3.92 -14.23
N TYR A 200 7.69 3.99 -15.20
CA TYR A 200 8.10 4.08 -16.61
C TYR A 200 8.87 5.37 -16.92
N ILE A 201 8.82 6.37 -16.02
CA ILE A 201 9.61 7.60 -16.14
C ILE A 201 11.11 7.36 -15.87
N ARG A 202 11.52 6.19 -15.34
CA ARG A 202 12.93 5.78 -15.27
C ARG A 202 13.40 5.02 -16.52
N ARG A 203 13.26 5.63 -17.70
CA ARG A 203 14.08 5.37 -18.89
C ARG A 203 14.22 6.65 -19.73
N ARG A 204 14.90 7.65 -19.19
CA ARG A 204 15.55 8.71 -19.96
C ARG A 204 16.93 8.98 -19.39
#